data_AF-A0A7V9URK1-F1
#
_entry.id   AF-A0A7V9URK1-F1
#
_cell.length_a   1.000
_cell.length_b   1.000
_cell.length_c   1.000
_cell.angle_alpha   90.00
_cell.angle_beta   90.00
_cell.angle_gamma   90.00
#
_symmetry.space_group_name_H-M   'P 1'
#
loop_
_entity.id
_entity.type
_entity.pdbx_description
1 polymer ?
#
loop_
_entity_poly.entity_id
_entity_poly.type
_entity_poly.pdbx_seq_one_letter_code
_entity_poly.pdbx_strand_id
1 'polypeptide(L)'
;MAKQRIVAYAADTMDSLATLERTCERDEARLTSKLVSLQLASIDTVDGKKVTAATYERTDEMRVGHLIFEEFTTENDVDVRTAIHKTKTEPFVCKGQAFIKTDSKNVIVFREKQQ
;
A
#
# COMPACT_ATOMS: atom_id res chain seq x y z
N MET A 1 -4.15 20.92 -8.90
CA MET A 1 -3.24 19.75 -8.94
C MET A 1 -3.27 19.09 -7.57
N ALA A 2 -3.60 17.81 -7.48
CA ALA A 2 -3.57 17.10 -6.20
C ALA A 2 -2.10 17.00 -5.72
N LYS A 3 -1.82 17.41 -4.48
CA LYS A 3 -0.46 17.40 -3.94
C LYS A 3 -0.11 15.98 -3.53
N GLN A 4 0.81 15.35 -4.27
CA GLN A 4 1.31 14.01 -3.97
C GLN A 4 2.52 14.06 -3.03
N ARG A 5 2.66 13.03 -2.19
CA ARG A 5 3.80 12.81 -1.30
C ARG A 5 4.27 11.37 -1.43
N ILE A 6 5.59 11.17 -1.51
CA ILE A 6 6.20 9.85 -1.56
C ILE A 6 6.88 9.58 -0.22
N VAL A 7 6.60 8.42 0.36
CA VAL A 7 7.26 7.92 1.58
C VAL A 7 7.97 6.62 1.24
N ALA A 8 9.21 6.47 1.71
CA ALA A 8 10.01 5.28 1.51
C ALA A 8 10.04 4.42 2.78
N TYR A 9 9.81 3.11 2.63
CA TYR A 9 9.87 2.11 3.68
C TYR A 9 11.05 1.19 3.44
N ALA A 10 12.00 1.17 4.38
CA ALA A 10 13.15 0.29 4.28
C ALA A 10 12.72 -1.17 4.47
N ALA A 11 13.22 -2.06 3.61
CA ALA A 11 12.83 -3.47 3.59
C ALA A 11 13.11 -4.18 4.93
N ASP A 12 14.18 -3.77 5.63
CA ASP A 12 14.57 -4.24 6.97
C ASP A 12 13.59 -3.84 8.08
N THR A 13 12.66 -2.91 7.83
CA THR A 13 11.62 -2.49 8.78
C THR A 13 10.26 -3.15 8.52
N MET A 14 10.12 -3.89 7.42
CA MET A 14 8.84 -4.45 6.96
C MET A 14 8.82 -5.97 7.09
N ASP A 15 8.55 -6.48 8.31
CA ASP A 15 8.59 -7.92 8.58
C ASP A 15 7.41 -8.73 8.01
N SER A 16 6.30 -8.08 7.71
CA SER A 16 5.08 -8.72 7.23
C SER A 16 4.20 -7.73 6.46
N LEU A 17 3.23 -8.25 5.70
CA LEU A 17 2.19 -7.41 5.07
C LEU A 17 1.40 -6.62 6.12
N ALA A 18 1.11 -7.21 7.29
CA ALA A 18 0.45 -6.52 8.39
C ALA A 18 1.27 -5.34 8.95
N THR A 19 2.61 -5.46 8.95
CA THR A 19 3.50 -4.35 9.33
C THR A 19 3.43 -3.22 8.31
N LEU A 20 3.43 -3.55 7.02
CA LEU A 20 3.31 -2.58 5.93
C LEU A 20 1.94 -1.89 5.95
N GLU A 21 0.87 -2.65 6.15
CA GLU A 21 -0.51 -2.16 6.29
C GLU A 21 -0.60 -1.09 7.38
N ARG A 22 -0.25 -1.44 8.62
CA ARG A 22 -0.25 -0.50 9.77
C ARG A 22 0.62 0.73 9.54
N THR A 23 1.74 0.56 8.84
CA THR A 23 2.64 1.66 8.49
C THR A 23 1.98 2.62 7.51
N CYS A 24 1.35 2.09 6.46
CA CYS A 24 0.62 2.89 5.49
C CYS A 24 -0.56 3.63 6.14
N GLU A 25 -1.34 2.95 6.98
CA GLU A 25 -2.47 3.56 7.69
C GLU A 25 -2.03 4.72 8.60
N ARG A 26 -0.93 4.52 9.34
CA ARG A 26 -0.34 5.58 10.17
C ARG A 26 0.07 6.79 9.34
N ASP A 27 0.64 6.56 8.16
CA ASP A 27 1.08 7.63 7.28
C ASP A 27 -0.11 8.33 6.62
N GLU A 28 -1.14 7.60 6.19
CA GLU A 28 -2.39 8.20 5.71
C GLU A 28 -3.00 9.14 6.76
N ALA A 29 -3.04 8.72 8.03
CA ALA A 29 -3.52 9.52 9.15
C ALA A 29 -2.67 10.79 9.39
N ARG A 30 -1.34 10.64 9.39
CA ARG A 30 -0.40 11.76 9.64
C ARG A 30 -0.36 12.76 8.50
N LEU A 31 -0.50 12.29 7.27
CA LEU A 31 -0.40 13.11 6.06
C LEU A 31 -1.75 13.69 5.62
N THR A 32 -2.85 13.16 6.15
CA THR A 32 -4.22 13.46 5.69
C THR A 32 -4.34 13.21 4.18
N SER A 33 -3.88 12.02 3.78
CA SER A 33 -3.76 11.60 2.39
C SER A 33 -4.12 10.12 2.26
N LYS A 34 -4.58 9.71 1.08
CA LYS A 34 -4.85 8.30 0.75
C LYS A 34 -3.69 7.70 -0.03
N LEU A 35 -3.37 6.44 0.21
CA LEU A 35 -2.44 5.65 -0.59
C LEU A 35 -3.00 5.50 -2.01
N VAL A 36 -2.16 5.70 -3.02
CA VAL A 36 -2.54 5.56 -4.43
C VAL A 36 -1.61 4.65 -5.23
N SER A 37 -0.37 4.44 -4.77
CA SER A 37 0.54 3.49 -5.42
C SER A 37 1.60 2.95 -4.48
N LEU A 38 2.09 1.76 -4.80
CA LEU A 38 3.22 1.09 -4.18
C LEU A 38 4.15 0.56 -5.27
N GLN A 39 5.44 0.87 -5.16
CA GLN A 39 6.44 0.39 -6.09
C GLN A 39 7.75 0.07 -5.36
N LEU A 40 8.49 -0.90 -5.88
CA LEU A 40 9.87 -1.10 -5.44
C LEU A 40 10.68 0.10 -5.91
N ALA A 41 11.52 0.63 -5.02
CA ALA A 41 12.52 1.59 -5.41
C ALA A 41 13.88 1.09 -4.92
N SER A 42 14.87 1.16 -5.82
CA SER A 42 16.26 1.26 -5.42
C SER A 42 16.53 2.74 -5.22
N ILE A 43 16.68 3.16 -3.98
CA ILE A 43 16.92 4.57 -3.71
C ILE A 43 18.43 4.77 -3.53
N ASP A 44 19.06 5.52 -4.45
CA ASP A 44 20.42 6.04 -4.29
C ASP A 44 20.54 6.96 -3.05
N THR A 45 19.43 7.48 -2.53
CA THR A 45 19.37 8.35 -1.34
C THR A 45 19.26 7.63 0.02
N VAL A 46 19.29 6.28 0.06
CA VAL A 46 19.34 5.49 1.30
C VAL A 46 20.41 4.41 1.16
N ASP A 47 21.69 4.80 0.98
CA ASP A 47 22.86 3.91 1.05
C ASP A 47 22.72 2.56 0.29
N GLY A 48 22.05 2.54 -0.87
CA GLY A 48 21.83 1.31 -1.65
C GLY A 48 20.85 0.29 -1.03
N LYS A 49 20.05 0.70 -0.04
CA LYS A 49 19.04 -0.17 0.58
C LYS A 49 17.83 -0.40 -0.34
N LYS A 50 17.30 -1.64 -0.29
CA LYS A 50 16.01 -1.99 -0.90
C LYS A 50 14.89 -1.29 -0.13
N VAL A 51 14.02 -0.56 -0.83
CA VAL A 51 12.89 0.13 -0.20
C VAL A 51 11.60 0.00 -1.00
N THR A 52 10.48 0.07 -0.32
CA THR A 52 9.15 0.21 -0.91
C THR A 52 8.79 1.70 -0.92
N ALA A 53 8.48 2.27 -2.07
CA ALA A 53 7.99 3.64 -2.19
C ALA A 53 6.45 3.64 -2.26
N ALA A 54 5.83 4.32 -1.30
CA ALA A 54 4.39 4.54 -1.25
C ALA A 54 4.05 5.98 -1.63
N THR A 55 3.15 6.15 -2.59
CA THR A 55 2.67 7.48 -3.00
C THR A 55 1.30 7.73 -2.38
N TYR A 56 1.18 8.92 -1.79
CA TYR A 56 -0.01 9.40 -1.12
C TYR A 56 -0.56 10.64 -1.79
N GLU A 57 -1.87 10.72 -1.95
CA GLU A 57 -2.59 11.86 -2.50
C GLU A 57 -3.44 12.51 -1.40
N ARG A 58 -3.32 13.82 -1.22
CA ARG A 58 -4.13 14.56 -0.24
C ARG A 58 -5.62 14.35 -0.50
N THR A 59 -6.38 14.12 0.56
CA THR A 59 -7.83 13.98 0.52
C THR A 59 -8.47 14.82 1.62
N ASP A 60 -9.54 15.53 1.28
CA ASP A 60 -10.24 16.41 2.22
C ASP A 60 -11.48 15.73 2.85
N GLU A 61 -11.84 14.52 2.39
CA GLU A 61 -13.15 13.89 2.68
C GLU A 61 -13.09 12.42 3.10
N MET A 62 -11.94 11.73 2.99
CA MET A 62 -11.84 10.34 3.42
C MET A 62 -11.38 10.22 4.87
N ARG A 63 -12.10 9.39 5.65
CA ARG A 63 -11.53 8.77 6.84
C ARG A 63 -10.39 7.83 6.38
N VAL A 64 -9.17 8.26 6.66
CA VAL A 64 -7.91 7.58 6.34
C VAL A 64 -7.62 6.41 7.31
N GLY A 65 -7.04 5.31 6.81
CA GLY A 65 -6.90 4.03 7.53
C GLY A 65 -7.75 2.87 6.99
N HIS A 66 -7.76 1.74 7.70
CA HIS A 66 -8.47 0.49 7.41
C HIS A 66 -8.15 -0.08 6.03
N LEU A 67 -6.87 -0.40 5.84
CA LEU A 67 -6.39 -1.02 4.61
C LEU A 67 -6.36 -2.53 4.76
N ILE A 68 -6.55 -3.24 3.64
CA ILE A 68 -6.33 -4.68 3.56
C ILE A 68 -5.25 -4.93 2.51
N PHE A 69 -4.15 -5.56 2.92
CA PHE A 69 -3.06 -5.94 2.02
C PHE A 69 -3.11 -7.43 1.71
N GLU A 70 -3.24 -7.77 0.43
CA GLU A 70 -3.19 -9.16 -0.04
C GLU A 70 -2.04 -9.38 -1.03
N GLU A 71 -1.42 -10.56 -0.96
CA GLU A 71 -0.43 -11.00 -1.95
C GLU A 71 -1.12 -11.64 -3.15
N PHE A 72 -0.58 -11.40 -4.35
CA PHE A 72 -1.04 -12.05 -5.58
C PHE A 72 0.14 -12.56 -6.40
N THR A 73 -0.06 -13.62 -7.18
CA THR A 73 0.98 -14.20 -8.04
C THR A 73 0.66 -14.02 -9.51
N THR A 74 -0.63 -14.04 -9.84
CA THR A 74 -1.13 -13.95 -11.21
C THR A 74 -2.21 -12.89 -11.33
N GLU A 75 -2.49 -12.42 -12.55
CA GLU A 75 -3.61 -11.50 -12.78
C GLU A 75 -4.97 -12.15 -12.48
N ASN A 76 -5.09 -13.47 -12.65
CA ASN A 76 -6.30 -14.19 -12.23
C ASN A 76 -6.54 -14.10 -10.72
N ASP A 77 -5.46 -14.12 -9.91
CA ASP A 77 -5.59 -13.87 -8.46
C ASP A 77 -6.14 -12.47 -8.20
N VAL A 78 -5.66 -11.46 -8.95
CA VAL A 78 -6.14 -10.07 -8.83
C VAL A 78 -7.64 -9.98 -9.09
N ASP A 79 -8.10 -10.59 -10.17
CA ASP A 79 -9.51 -10.58 -10.56
C ASP A 79 -10.39 -11.27 -9.50
N VAL A 80 -9.95 -12.43 -9.01
CA VAL A 80 -10.68 -13.19 -7.98
C VAL A 80 -10.74 -12.41 -6.66
N ARG A 81 -9.62 -11.87 -6.19
CA ARG A 81 -9.60 -11.08 -4.94
C ARG A 81 -10.45 -9.83 -5.07
N THR A 82 -10.32 -9.11 -6.18
CA THR A 82 -11.12 -7.90 -6.44
C THR A 82 -12.61 -8.21 -6.45
N ALA A 83 -13.03 -9.34 -7.03
CA ALA A 83 -14.41 -9.78 -7.00
C ALA A 83 -14.90 -10.05 -5.56
N ILE A 84 -14.11 -10.77 -4.74
CA ILE A 84 -14.44 -11.06 -3.34
C ILE A 84 -14.61 -9.76 -2.54
N HIS A 85 -13.64 -8.85 -2.59
CA HIS A 85 -13.68 -7.59 -1.84
C HIS A 85 -14.82 -6.67 -2.31
N LYS A 86 -15.13 -6.68 -3.62
CA LYS A 86 -16.30 -5.98 -4.14
C LYS A 86 -17.61 -6.47 -3.51
N THR A 87 -17.78 -7.78 -3.29
CA THR A 87 -18.98 -8.31 -2.59
C THR A 87 -19.07 -7.87 -1.14
N LYS A 88 -17.93 -7.61 -0.50
CA LYS A 88 -17.84 -7.08 0.87
C LYS A 88 -17.93 -5.55 0.94
N THR A 89 -18.13 -4.88 -0.20
CA THR A 89 -18.14 -3.42 -0.33
C THR A 89 -16.82 -2.75 0.08
N GLU A 90 -15.70 -3.44 -0.18
CA GLU A 90 -14.33 -3.01 0.13
C GLU A 90 -13.67 -2.52 -1.17
N PRO A 91 -13.57 -1.20 -1.41
CA PRO A 91 -13.09 -0.71 -2.69
C PRO A 91 -11.60 -0.99 -2.89
N PHE A 92 -11.25 -1.32 -4.13
CA PHE A 92 -9.85 -1.44 -4.57
C PHE A 92 -9.15 -0.08 -4.49
N VAL A 93 -7.97 -0.07 -3.90
CA VAL A 93 -7.12 1.11 -3.74
C VAL A 93 -6.05 1.13 -4.83
N CYS A 94 -5.18 0.12 -4.84
CA CYS A 94 -4.12 0.02 -5.83
C CYS A 94 -3.56 -1.41 -5.95
N LYS A 95 -2.87 -1.67 -7.05
CA LYS A 95 -2.02 -2.84 -7.29
C LYS A 95 -0.58 -2.35 -7.39
N GLY A 96 0.36 -3.04 -6.74
CA GLY A 96 1.75 -2.61 -6.70
C GLY A 96 2.71 -3.68 -6.22
N GLN A 97 3.92 -3.26 -5.86
CA GLN A 97 4.97 -4.14 -5.35
C GLN A 97 5.60 -3.55 -4.08
N ALA A 98 5.97 -4.43 -3.15
CA ALA A 98 6.62 -4.05 -1.91
C ALA A 98 7.69 -5.08 -1.51
N PHE A 99 8.78 -4.60 -0.90
CA PHE A 99 9.68 -5.46 -0.16
C PHE A 99 9.08 -5.80 1.20
N ILE A 100 8.95 -7.10 1.48
CA ILE A 100 8.62 -7.64 2.80
C ILE A 100 9.82 -8.50 3.22
N LYS A 101 10.50 -8.09 4.28
CA LYS A 101 11.83 -8.57 4.67
C LYS A 101 12.84 -8.43 3.52
N THR A 102 13.27 -9.54 2.93
CA THR A 102 14.25 -9.57 1.84
C THR A 102 13.61 -9.76 0.47
N ASP A 103 12.32 -10.06 0.43
CA ASP A 103 11.63 -10.57 -0.75
C ASP A 103 10.70 -9.51 -1.34
N SER A 104 10.65 -9.45 -2.66
CA SER A 104 9.68 -8.65 -3.40
C SER A 104 8.36 -9.40 -3.47
N LYS A 105 7.27 -8.76 -3.05
CA LYS A 105 5.91 -9.27 -3.15
C LYS A 105 5.05 -8.36 -4.01
N ASN A 106 4.24 -8.99 -4.83
CA ASN A 106 3.14 -8.36 -5.56
C ASN A 106 1.97 -8.18 -4.59
N VAL A 107 1.47 -6.96 -4.45
CA VAL A 107 0.48 -6.58 -3.45
C VAL A 107 -0.74 -5.94 -4.09
N ILE A 108 -1.93 -6.36 -3.66
CA ILE A 108 -3.18 -5.66 -3.88
C ILE A 108 -3.62 -5.03 -2.58
N VAL A 109 -4.11 -3.79 -2.67
CA VAL A 109 -4.60 -3.05 -1.52
C VAL A 109 -6.09 -2.75 -1.70
N PHE A 110 -6.88 -3.08 -0.69
CA PHE A 110 -8.28 -2.69 -0.56
C PHE A 110 -8.47 -1.79 0.65
N ARG A 111 -9.66 -1.18 0.72
CA ARG A 111 -10.11 -0.40 1.87
C ARG A 111 -11.23 -1.17 2.56
N GLU A 112 -11.16 -1.39 3.87
CA GLU A 112 -12.31 -1.94 4.59
C GLU A 112 -13.49 -0.97 4.51
N LYS A 113 -14.70 -1.52 4.48
CA LYS A 113 -15.91 -0.71 4.64
C LYS A 113 -15.92 -0.10 6.03
N GLN A 114 -16.02 1.21 6.11
CA GLN A 114 -16.28 1.88 7.38
C GLN A 114 -17.70 1.57 7.81
N GLN A 115 -17.83 0.91 8.97
CA GLN A 115 -19.11 0.75 9.66
C GLN A 115 -19.60 2.10 10.19
#